data_AF-A0AAJ5F8B2-F1
#
_entry.id   AF-A0AAJ5F8B2-F1
#
_cell.length_a   1.000
_cell.length_b   1.000
_cell.length_c   1.000
_cell.angle_alpha   90.00
_cell.angle_beta   90.00
_cell.angle_gamma   90.00
#
_symmetry.space_group_name_H-M   'P 1'
#
loop_
_entity.id
_entity.type
_entity.pdbx_description
1 polymer ?
#
loop_
_entity_poly.entity_id
_entity_poly.type
_entity_poly.pdbx_seq_one_letter_code
_entity_poly.pdbx_strand_id
1 'polypeptide(L)'
;MTAADLLAFLAARGGREFAVTACTRQGRGKKLRLHEVGVYRLTVRGDEVQAAGPSGQTRRLSRETFLDVFGGYEFRDAQATGVLTDLGPLFG
;
A
#
# COMPACT_ATOMS: atom_id res chain seq x y z
N MET A 1 -6.49 -7.96 -4.38
CA MET A 1 -6.10 -6.96 -5.41
C MET A 1 -4.60 -7.04 -5.62
N THR A 2 -4.11 -6.84 -6.84
CA THR A 2 -2.66 -6.83 -7.11
C THR A 2 -2.03 -5.51 -6.66
N ALA A 3 -0.70 -5.42 -6.64
CA ALA A 3 0.00 -4.17 -6.34
C ALA A 3 -0.34 -3.05 -7.35
N ALA A 4 -0.48 -3.39 -8.64
CA ALA A 4 -0.84 -2.43 -9.67
C ALA A 4 -2.29 -1.92 -9.49
N ASP A 5 -3.24 -2.83 -9.20
CA ASP A 5 -4.63 -2.45 -8.92
C ASP A 5 -4.73 -1.54 -7.70
N LEU A 6 -3.98 -1.88 -6.63
CA LEU A 6 -3.93 -1.08 -5.41
C LEU A 6 -3.34 0.30 -5.67
N LEU A 7 -2.26 0.38 -6.44
CA LEU A 7 -1.66 1.66 -6.79
C LEU A 7 -2.63 2.54 -7.59
N ALA A 8 -3.31 1.98 -8.57
CA ALA A 8 -4.36 2.69 -9.33
C ALA A 8 -5.52 3.12 -8.41
N PHE A 9 -5.94 2.24 -7.50
CA PHE A 9 -6.98 2.54 -6.50
C PHE A 9 -6.60 3.73 -5.61
N LEU A 10 -5.37 3.76 -5.10
CA LEU A 10 -4.88 4.83 -4.23
C LEU A 10 -4.68 6.14 -5.00
N ALA A 11 -4.12 6.05 -6.22
CA ALA A 11 -3.90 7.21 -7.08
C ALA A 11 -5.22 7.94 -7.42
N ALA A 12 -6.30 7.19 -7.69
CA ALA A 12 -7.63 7.75 -7.93
C ALA A 12 -8.24 8.48 -6.69
N ARG A 13 -7.71 8.23 -5.49
CA ARG A 13 -8.24 8.74 -4.22
C ARG A 13 -7.36 9.79 -3.54
N GLY A 14 -6.27 10.18 -4.20
CA GLY A 14 -5.45 11.38 -3.98
C GLY A 14 -5.24 11.81 -2.53
N GLY A 15 -4.13 11.38 -1.89
CA GLY A 15 -3.70 11.88 -0.57
C GLY A 15 -4.43 11.29 0.65
N ARG A 16 -5.40 10.40 0.41
CA ARG A 16 -6.07 9.62 1.47
C ARG A 16 -5.22 8.42 1.88
N GLU A 17 -5.10 8.21 3.20
CA GLU A 17 -4.45 7.02 3.73
C GLU A 17 -5.43 5.84 3.77
N PHE A 18 -4.93 4.68 3.35
CA PHE A 18 -5.65 3.41 3.43
C PHE A 18 -4.80 2.38 4.16
N ALA A 19 -5.44 1.67 5.10
CA ALA A 19 -4.90 0.44 5.65
C ALA A 19 -5.26 -0.70 4.70
N VAL A 20 -4.28 -1.53 4.35
CA VAL A 20 -4.44 -2.73 3.53
C VAL A 20 -3.72 -3.90 4.18
N THR A 21 -4.32 -5.09 4.15
CA THR A 21 -3.63 -6.31 4.57
C THR A 21 -2.82 -6.85 3.40
N ALA A 22 -1.50 -6.90 3.55
CA ALA A 22 -0.61 -7.50 2.56
C ALA A 22 -0.48 -9.00 2.81
N CYS A 23 -0.66 -9.78 1.76
CA CYS A 23 -0.58 -11.24 1.77
C CYS A 23 0.46 -11.67 0.74
N THR A 24 1.28 -12.66 1.09
CA THR A 24 2.18 -13.32 0.14
C THR A 24 1.65 -14.70 -0.20
N ARG A 25 1.85 -15.10 -1.46
CA ARG A 25 1.57 -16.45 -1.90
C ARG A 25 2.79 -17.31 -1.60
N GLN A 26 2.66 -18.28 -0.69
CA GLN A 26 3.68 -19.29 -0.45
C GLN A 26 3.22 -20.65 -0.96
N GLY A 27 4.14 -21.42 -1.53
CA GLY A 27 3.89 -22.73 -2.11
C GLY A 27 3.78 -22.73 -3.64
N ARG A 28 3.65 -23.92 -4.23
CA ARG A 28 3.62 -24.14 -5.68
C ARG A 28 2.47 -25.07 -6.07
N GLY A 29 1.75 -24.74 -7.15
CA GLY A 29 0.66 -25.57 -7.68
C GLY A 29 -0.53 -25.70 -6.73
N LYS A 30 -1.03 -26.92 -6.52
CA LYS A 30 -2.22 -27.22 -5.68
C LYS A 30 -2.07 -26.89 -4.19
N LYS A 31 -0.87 -26.52 -3.72
CA LYS A 31 -0.60 -26.13 -2.32
C LYS A 31 -0.31 -24.62 -2.16
N LEU A 32 -0.71 -23.80 -3.13
CA LEU A 32 -0.60 -22.35 -3.00
C LEU A 32 -1.44 -21.87 -1.81
N ARG A 33 -0.80 -21.32 -0.78
CA ARG A 33 -1.46 -20.73 0.37
C ARG A 33 -1.15 -19.24 0.43
N LEU A 34 -2.16 -18.46 0.80
CA LEU A 34 -1.99 -17.05 1.10
C LEU A 34 -1.64 -16.90 2.56
N HIS A 35 -0.50 -16.29 2.81
CA HIS A 35 0.00 -15.96 4.14
C HIS A 35 -0.10 -14.46 4.33
N GLU A 36 -0.81 -14.05 5.38
CA GLU A 36 -0.89 -12.64 5.76
C GLU A 36 0.45 -12.21 6.34
N VAL A 37 1.04 -11.17 5.74
CA VAL A 37 2.30 -10.57 6.18
C VAL A 37 2.03 -9.51 7.24
N GLY A 38 0.93 -8.78 7.09
CA GLY A 38 0.51 -7.75 8.04
C GLY A 38 -0.22 -6.59 7.37
N VAL A 39 -0.62 -5.61 8.19
CA VAL A 39 -1.31 -4.41 7.72
C VAL A 39 -0.29 -3.33 7.35
N TYR A 40 -0.43 -2.78 6.15
CA TYR A 40 0.32 -1.64 5.65
C TYR A 40 -0.60 -0.44 5.55
N ARG A 41 -0.10 0.75 5.92
CA ARG A 41 -0.81 2.01 5.66
C ARG A 41 -0.17 2.69 4.47
N LEU A 42 -0.96 2.92 3.44
CA LEU A 42 -0.49 3.40 2.15
C LEU A 42 -1.20 4.69 1.78
N THR A 43 -0.43 5.61 1.20
CA THR A 43 -0.94 6.86 0.63
C THR A 43 -0.22 7.12 -0.68
N VAL A 44 -0.93 7.63 -1.69
CA VAL A 44 -0.34 8.07 -2.96
C VAL A 44 -0.57 9.56 -3.16
N ARG A 45 0.51 10.27 -3.52
CA ARG A 45 0.51 11.70 -3.87
C ARG A 45 1.35 11.92 -5.13
N GLY A 46 0.68 12.25 -6.24
CA GLY A 46 1.36 12.29 -7.54
C GLY A 46 2.05 10.96 -7.84
N ASP A 47 3.36 11.00 -8.06
CA ASP A 47 4.20 9.83 -8.33
C ASP A 47 4.88 9.22 -7.08
N GLU A 48 4.64 9.80 -5.90
CA GLU A 48 5.17 9.29 -4.64
C GLU A 48 4.15 8.40 -3.92
N VAL A 49 4.63 7.26 -3.44
CA VAL A 49 3.90 6.30 -2.60
C VAL A 49 4.52 6.32 -1.21
N GLN A 50 3.75 6.72 -0.20
CA GLN A 50 4.15 6.56 1.19
C GLN A 50 3.60 5.25 1.72
N ALA A 51 4.50 4.34 2.11
CA ALA A 51 4.17 3.03 2.66
C ALA A 51 4.68 2.90 4.09
N ALA A 52 3.78 2.79 5.05
CA ALA A 52 4.09 2.45 6.43
C ALA A 52 3.84 0.96 6.66
N GLY A 53 4.91 0.25 7.02
CA GLY A 53 4.86 -1.19 7.30
C GLY A 53 4.26 -1.51 8.67
N PRO A 54 4.03 -2.80 8.95
CA PRO A 54 3.48 -3.27 10.23
C PRO A 54 4.38 -2.96 11.43
N SER A 55 5.68 -2.71 11.21
CA SER A 55 6.61 -2.24 12.23
C SER A 55 6.48 -0.74 12.55
N GLY A 56 5.59 -0.01 11.87
CA GLY A 56 5.44 1.44 12.00
C GLY A 56 6.45 2.26 11.19
N GLN A 57 7.44 1.62 10.55
CA GLN A 57 8.40 2.32 9.72
C GLN A 57 7.74 2.80 8.43
N THR A 58 7.81 4.11 8.19
CA THR A 58 7.30 4.75 6.97
C THR A 58 8.42 4.92 5.96
N ARG A 59 8.19 4.50 4.72
CA ARG A 59 9.09 4.69 3.58
C ARG A 59 8.37 5.40 2.46
N ARG A 60 9.08 6.27 1.76
CA ARG A 60 8.62 6.89 0.51
C ARG A 60 9.26 6.14 -0.64
N LEU A 61 8.42 5.71 -1.57
CA LEU A 61 8.79 4.89 -2.72
C LEU A 61 8.24 5.56 -3.96
N SER A 62 8.94 5.46 -5.09
CA SER A 62 8.31 5.74 -6.38
C SER A 62 7.30 4.63 -6.70
N ARG A 63 6.39 4.91 -7.64
CA ARG A 63 5.45 3.92 -8.18
C ARG A 63 6.16 2.66 -8.67
N GLU A 64 7.27 2.82 -9.39
CA GLU A 64 8.06 1.71 -9.91
C GLU A 64 8.67 0.87 -8.78
N THR A 65 9.30 1.51 -7.78
CA THR A 65 9.85 0.78 -6.63
C THR A 65 8.76 0.09 -5.81
N PHE A 66 7.57 0.70 -5.70
CA PHE A 66 6.43 0.03 -5.05
C PHE A 66 6.05 -1.26 -5.78
N LEU A 67 5.97 -1.23 -7.11
CA LEU A 67 5.66 -2.42 -7.91
C LEU A 67 6.77 -3.47 -7.87
N ASP A 68 8.03 -3.06 -7.79
CA ASP A 68 9.17 -3.99 -7.62
C ASP A 68 9.09 -4.73 -6.28
N VAL A 69 8.89 -3.99 -5.18
CA VAL A 69 8.83 -4.55 -3.83
C VAL A 69 7.56 -5.40 -3.63
N PHE A 70 6.41 -4.92 -4.10
CA PHE A 70 5.11 -5.52 -3.81
C PHE A 70 4.51 -6.31 -4.98
N GLY A 71 5.20 -6.45 -6.12
CA GLY A 71 4.65 -7.10 -7.32
C GLY A 71 4.21 -8.55 -7.11
N GLY A 72 4.84 -9.26 -6.16
CA GLY A 72 4.46 -10.62 -5.76
C GLY A 72 3.38 -10.71 -4.67
N TYR A 73 2.89 -9.58 -4.17
CA TYR A 73 1.95 -9.52 -3.05
C TYR A 73 0.52 -9.41 -3.56
N GLU A 74 -0.40 -9.93 -2.75
CA GLU A 74 -1.82 -9.64 -2.87
C GLU A 74 -2.26 -8.79 -1.69
N PHE A 75 -3.10 -7.82 -1.96
CA PHE A 75 -3.66 -6.96 -0.93
C PHE A 75 -5.14 -7.23 -0.73
N ARG A 76 -5.59 -7.11 0.52
CA ARG A 76 -6.97 -7.28 0.94
C ARG A 76 -7.39 -6.12 1.84
N ASP A 77 -8.71 -5.99 2.01
CA ASP A 77 -9.32 -5.10 3.00
C ASP A 77 -8.78 -3.66 2.96
N ALA A 78 -8.87 -3.00 1.80
CA ALA A 78 -8.51 -1.59 1.68
C ALA A 78 -9.52 -0.72 2.45
N GLN A 79 -9.17 -0.37 3.68
CA GLN A 79 -9.98 0.43 4.58
C GLN A 79 -9.41 1.84 4.66
N ALA A 80 -10.25 2.84 4.41
CA ALA A 80 -9.86 4.23 4.66
C ALA A 80 -9.61 4.39 6.16
N THR A 81 -8.44 4.89 6.55
CA THR A 81 -8.12 5.08 7.99
C THR A 81 -8.82 6.30 8.58
N GLY A 82 -9.48 7.11 7.74
CA GLY A 82 -10.02 8.42 8.11
C GLY A 82 -8.94 9.50 8.19
N VAL A 83 -7.66 9.14 8.06
CA VAL A 83 -6.55 10.08 7.99
C VAL A 83 -6.47 10.63 6.58
N LEU A 84 -6.86 11.89 6.44
CA LEU A 84 -6.40 12.72 5.34
C LEU A 84 -4.97 13.10 5.68
N THR A 85 -4.00 12.60 4.92
CA THR A 85 -2.72 13.27 4.93
C THR A 85 -2.93 14.57 4.14
N ASP A 86 -3.23 15.63 4.86
CA ASP A 86 -3.14 17.03 4.48
C ASP A 86 -2.97 17.74 5.83
N LEU A 87 -1.86 18.40 6.14
CA LEU A 87 -1.45 19.67 5.57
C LEU A 87 0.08 19.75 5.61
N GLY A 88 0.72 20.03 4.48
CA GLY A 88 1.95 20.85 4.56
C GLY A 88 1.58 22.18 5.24
N PRO A 89 2.48 22.84 5.97
CA PRO A 89 2.11 24.00 6.79
C PRO A 89 1.33 25.03 5.97
N LEU A 90 0.13 25.39 6.42
CA LEU A 90 -0.74 26.43 5.83
C LEU A 90 -0.25 27.86 6.08
N PHE A 91 1.01 28.05 6.43
CA PHE A 91 1.58 29.37 6.69
C PHE A 91 2.86 29.53 5.87
N GLY A 92 2.70 30.20 4.73
CA GLY A 92 3.75 30.92 4.00
C GLY A 92 3.36 32.38 3.93
#